data_AF-A0AAV1ZII8-F1
#
_entry.id   AF-A0AAV1ZII8-F1
#
_cell.length_a   1.000
_cell.length_b   1.000
_cell.length_c   1.000
_cell.angle_alpha   90.00
_cell.angle_beta   90.00
_cell.angle_gamma   90.00
#
_symmetry.space_group_name_H-M   'P 1'
#
loop_
_entity.id
_entity.type
_entity.pdbx_description
1 polymer ?
#
loop_
_entity_poly.entity_id
_entity_poly.type
_entity_poly.pdbx_seq_one_letter_code
_entity_poly.pdbx_strand_id
1 'polypeptide(L)'
;MTNSFPLNCSLCRVFMPELRKACGDTDKCANPDLNKFLAGVSFMPTTEWELNTYCPDASQVIWCTIGQCARKNIFGLSVMSNSTADVIHAMLNIGHIVSEICTPGTELRNSYLSGMSCFKDVLNDGETNVGCQREGNTEYENYMQSFDHLVKSTTEETERRKRCVSVAYSLPCIGDANKVICGEDSSAMILSILKRVDILKWLCTDSDVHFLQTKFLDFLKMERETKDVYSSFFHSRKLSS
;
A
#
# COMPACT_ATOMS: atom_id res chain seq x y z
N MET A 1 3.43 19.15 -21.44
CA MET A 1 3.06 17.74 -21.64
C MET A 1 3.49 17.00 -20.40
N THR A 2 2.55 16.72 -19.48
CA THR A 2 2.83 16.05 -18.21
C THR A 2 2.96 14.55 -18.50
N ASN A 3 4.18 14.03 -18.41
CA ASN A 3 4.46 12.59 -18.45
C ASN A 3 3.98 11.96 -17.13
N SER A 4 2.68 11.86 -16.96
CA SER A 4 2.05 11.09 -15.90
C SER A 4 2.33 9.62 -16.12
N PHE A 5 2.90 8.96 -15.11
CA PHE A 5 3.02 7.51 -14.99
C PHE A 5 1.80 6.80 -15.61
N PRO A 6 1.97 5.88 -16.58
CA PRO A 6 0.86 5.11 -17.15
C PRO A 6 0.54 3.95 -16.21
N LEU A 7 0.30 4.25 -14.93
CA LEU A 7 -0.39 3.36 -14.03
C LEU A 7 -1.80 3.89 -13.97
N ASN A 8 -2.71 3.24 -14.71
CA ASN A 8 -4.15 3.40 -14.54
C ASN A 8 -4.57 2.74 -13.21
N CYS A 9 -3.85 3.08 -12.15
CA CYS A 9 -3.90 2.51 -10.83
C CYS A 9 -4.74 3.45 -9.98
N SER A 10 -5.88 2.97 -9.50
CA SER A 10 -6.80 3.70 -8.62
C SER A 10 -6.05 4.25 -7.41
N LEU A 11 -5.12 3.47 -6.86
CA LEU A 11 -4.22 3.85 -5.77
C LEU A 11 -3.30 5.03 -6.16
N CYS A 12 -2.65 5.01 -7.33
CA CYS A 12 -1.81 6.12 -7.78
C CYS A 12 -2.56 7.46 -7.90
N ARG A 13 -3.83 7.45 -8.31
CA ARG A 13 -4.65 8.67 -8.37
C ARG A 13 -4.94 9.27 -7.00
N VAL A 14 -4.99 8.44 -5.96
CA VAL A 14 -5.18 8.88 -4.56
C VAL A 14 -3.86 9.37 -3.96
N PHE A 15 -2.76 8.72 -4.32
CA PHE A 15 -1.45 8.93 -3.73
C PHE A 15 -0.67 10.12 -4.28
N MET A 16 -0.70 10.34 -5.60
CA MET A 16 0.11 11.39 -6.21
C MET A 16 -0.21 12.82 -5.71
N PRO A 17 -1.48 13.21 -5.43
CA PRO A 17 -1.78 14.54 -4.89
C PRO A 17 -1.18 14.78 -3.50
N GLU A 18 -1.33 13.84 -2.58
CA GLU A 18 -0.82 13.96 -1.22
C GLU A 18 0.71 13.88 -1.18
N LEU A 19 1.34 13.06 -2.05
CA LEU A 19 2.78 13.03 -2.22
C LEU A 19 3.30 14.38 -2.72
N ARG A 20 2.65 14.97 -3.72
CA ARG A 20 3.01 16.30 -4.24
C ARG A 20 2.82 17.40 -3.19
N LYS A 21 1.77 17.29 -2.37
CA LYS A 21 1.54 18.20 -1.24
C LYS A 21 2.65 18.08 -0.20
N ALA A 22 3.01 16.86 0.18
CA ALA A 22 4.06 16.58 1.17
C ALA A 22 5.47 16.93 0.67
N CYS A 23 5.79 16.63 -0.58
CA CYS A 23 7.16 16.62 -1.09
C CYS A 23 7.45 17.68 -2.15
N GLY A 24 6.42 18.35 -2.67
CA GLY A 24 6.58 19.35 -3.74
C GLY A 24 6.70 18.71 -5.12
N ASP A 25 7.51 19.32 -5.97
CA ASP A 25 7.73 18.85 -7.33
C ASP A 25 8.72 17.67 -7.36
N THR A 26 8.16 16.47 -7.41
CA THR A 26 8.91 15.21 -7.48
C THR A 26 9.29 14.82 -8.92
N ASP A 27 8.87 15.58 -9.93
CA ASP A 27 9.12 15.24 -11.34
C ASP A 27 10.63 15.26 -11.66
N LYS A 28 11.40 16.03 -10.91
CA LYS A 28 12.88 16.06 -10.99
C LYS A 28 13.55 14.75 -10.58
N CYS A 29 12.84 13.89 -9.85
CA CYS A 29 13.31 12.58 -9.45
C CYS A 29 12.87 11.48 -10.43
N ALA A 30 12.06 11.78 -11.43
CA ALA A 30 11.59 10.78 -12.38
C ALA A 30 12.73 10.27 -13.26
N ASN A 31 12.76 8.95 -13.49
CA ASN A 31 13.65 8.30 -14.46
C ASN A 31 12.78 7.67 -15.58
N PRO A 32 12.75 8.26 -16.79
CA PRO A 32 11.96 7.73 -17.90
C PRO A 32 12.38 6.33 -18.35
N ASP A 33 13.67 6.00 -18.27
CA ASP A 33 14.19 4.70 -18.66
C ASP A 33 13.76 3.62 -17.67
N LEU A 34 13.79 3.92 -16.36
CA LEU A 34 13.21 3.06 -15.33
C LEU A 34 11.72 2.81 -15.57
N ASN A 35 10.95 3.85 -15.90
CA ASN A 35 9.52 3.71 -16.18
C ASN A 35 9.26 2.82 -17.40
N LYS A 36 10.08 2.96 -18.45
CA LYS A 36 10.01 2.11 -19.64
C LYS A 36 10.36 0.66 -19.32
N PHE A 37 11.41 0.44 -18.53
CA PHE A 37 11.80 -0.89 -18.05
C PHE A 37 10.67 -1.53 -17.24
N LEU A 38 10.14 -0.81 -16.24
CA LEU A 38 9.06 -1.29 -15.38
C LEU A 38 7.81 -1.63 -16.19
N ALA A 39 7.44 -0.81 -17.18
CA ALA A 39 6.34 -1.15 -18.08
C ALA A 39 6.60 -2.47 -18.84
N GLY A 40 7.84 -2.75 -19.22
CA GLY A 40 8.23 -4.01 -19.86
C GLY A 40 8.15 -5.25 -18.96
N VAL A 41 8.28 -5.09 -17.64
CA VAL A 41 8.20 -6.18 -16.65
C VAL A 41 6.91 -6.14 -15.82
N SER A 42 5.89 -5.42 -16.29
CA SER A 42 4.61 -5.22 -15.58
C SER A 42 4.79 -4.71 -14.15
N PHE A 43 5.77 -3.84 -13.93
CA PHE A 43 6.11 -3.19 -12.66
C PHE A 43 6.54 -4.14 -11.54
N MET A 44 6.80 -5.41 -11.84
CA MET A 44 7.23 -6.44 -10.88
C MET A 44 8.38 -7.22 -11.49
N PRO A 45 9.64 -6.81 -11.24
CA PRO A 45 10.81 -7.64 -11.52
C PRO A 45 10.63 -9.00 -10.83
N THR A 46 10.79 -10.12 -11.53
CA THR A 46 10.65 -11.47 -10.97
C THR A 46 11.94 -12.27 -11.04
N THR A 47 12.94 -11.80 -11.79
CA THR A 47 14.23 -12.46 -11.94
C THR A 47 15.38 -11.67 -11.32
N GLU A 48 16.48 -12.37 -11.04
CA GLU A 48 17.73 -11.77 -10.54
C GLU A 48 18.27 -10.68 -11.50
N TRP A 49 18.21 -10.95 -12.81
CA TRP A 49 18.64 -9.99 -13.83
C TRP A 49 17.75 -8.74 -13.87
N GLU A 50 16.42 -8.91 -13.79
CA GLU A 50 15.49 -7.79 -13.75
C GLU A 50 15.67 -6.95 -12.47
N LEU A 51 15.87 -7.58 -11.31
CA LEU A 51 16.18 -6.87 -10.07
C LEU A 51 17.50 -6.09 -10.19
N ASN A 52 18.55 -6.71 -10.71
CA ASN A 52 19.85 -6.03 -10.87
C ASN A 52 19.78 -4.87 -11.86
N THR A 53 18.86 -4.92 -12.82
CA THR A 53 18.58 -3.81 -13.74
C THR A 53 17.73 -2.71 -13.08
N TYR A 54 16.71 -3.10 -12.31
CA TYR A 54 15.78 -2.20 -11.61
C TYR A 54 16.43 -1.40 -10.48
N CYS A 55 17.23 -2.07 -9.66
CA CYS A 55 17.62 -1.62 -8.32
C CYS A 55 18.40 -0.31 -8.25
N PRO A 56 19.40 -0.05 -9.12
CA PRO A 56 20.16 1.21 -9.09
C PRO A 56 19.25 2.43 -9.30
N ASP A 57 18.43 2.38 -10.35
CA ASP A 57 17.54 3.47 -10.73
C ASP A 57 16.40 3.63 -9.72
N ALA A 58 15.79 2.53 -9.28
CA ALA A 58 14.71 2.58 -8.29
C ALA A 58 15.15 3.21 -6.97
N SER A 59 16.34 2.81 -6.50
CA SER A 59 16.93 3.40 -5.28
C SER A 59 17.17 4.90 -5.48
N GLN A 60 17.72 5.30 -6.62
CA GLN A 60 17.95 6.72 -6.93
C GLN A 60 16.65 7.53 -6.92
N VAL A 61 15.59 7.05 -7.58
CA VAL A 61 14.28 7.72 -7.65
C VAL A 61 13.67 7.87 -6.25
N ILE A 62 13.67 6.80 -5.45
CA ILE A 62 13.09 6.81 -4.10
C ILE A 62 13.85 7.75 -3.18
N TRP A 63 15.19 7.65 -3.13
CA TRP A 63 16.00 8.50 -2.26
C TRP A 63 16.02 9.97 -2.71
N CYS A 64 15.95 10.25 -4.01
CA CYS A 64 15.72 11.60 -4.52
C CYS A 64 14.38 12.15 -4.00
N THR A 65 13.31 11.35 -4.08
CA THR A 65 11.97 11.77 -3.64
C THR A 65 11.95 12.06 -2.14
N ILE A 66 12.50 11.15 -1.33
CA ILE A 66 12.65 11.35 0.13
C ILE A 66 13.46 12.62 0.42
N GLY A 67 14.53 12.87 -0.34
CA GLY A 67 15.33 14.09 -0.25
C GLY A 67 14.54 15.37 -0.56
N GLN A 68 13.65 15.35 -1.57
CA GLN A 68 12.75 16.48 -1.85
C GLN A 68 11.75 16.69 -0.71
N CYS A 69 11.18 15.61 -0.16
CA CYS A 69 10.29 15.69 1.00
C CYS A 69 10.99 16.31 2.21
N ALA A 70 12.19 15.83 2.54
CA ALA A 70 12.99 16.37 3.64
C ALA A 70 13.33 17.85 3.41
N ARG A 71 13.73 18.21 2.18
CA ARG A 71 14.09 19.60 1.84
C ARG A 71 12.93 20.57 2.08
N LYS A 72 11.72 20.17 1.67
CA LYS A 72 10.52 21.00 1.81
C LYS A 72 10.07 21.17 3.26
N ASN A 73 10.18 20.11 4.08
CA ASN A 73 9.62 20.10 5.44
C ASN A 73 10.61 20.48 6.54
N ILE A 74 11.92 20.29 6.34
CA ILE A 74 12.95 20.62 7.35
C ILE A 74 13.47 22.05 7.14
N PHE A 75 13.62 22.48 5.89
CA PHE A 75 14.14 23.83 5.56
C PHE A 75 13.06 24.82 5.13
N GLY A 76 11.82 24.35 4.92
CA GLY A 76 10.65 25.21 4.79
C GLY A 76 10.09 25.53 6.16
N LEU A 77 9.89 26.81 6.48
CA LEU A 77 9.44 27.38 7.76
C LEU A 77 8.03 26.94 8.24
N SER A 78 7.49 25.80 7.79
CA SER A 78 6.15 25.33 8.11
C SER A 78 6.18 24.13 9.04
N VAL A 79 5.40 24.18 10.12
CA VAL A 79 5.12 23.02 10.98
C VAL A 79 4.54 21.90 10.13
N MET A 80 5.20 20.75 10.14
CA MET A 80 4.80 19.57 9.38
C MET A 80 3.42 19.08 9.86
N SER A 81 2.45 18.95 8.95
CA SER A 81 1.16 18.35 9.28
C SER A 81 1.30 16.85 9.50
N ASN A 82 0.42 16.25 10.32
CA ASN A 82 0.38 14.80 10.53
C ASN A 82 0.32 14.02 9.20
N SER A 83 -0.51 14.48 8.26
CA SER A 83 -0.61 13.88 6.92
C SER A 83 0.70 13.88 6.14
N THR A 84 1.53 14.90 6.32
CA THR A 84 2.83 15.01 5.62
C THR A 84 3.86 14.09 6.27
N ALA A 85 3.86 13.99 7.59
CA ALA A 85 4.69 13.03 8.32
C ALA A 85 4.35 11.59 7.93
N ASP A 86 3.05 11.24 7.84
CA ASP A 86 2.61 9.91 7.43
C ASP A 86 3.08 9.54 6.02
N VAL A 87 3.02 10.48 5.06
CA VAL A 87 3.55 10.26 3.70
C VAL A 87 5.06 10.04 3.70
N ILE A 88 5.82 10.82 4.49
CA ILE A 88 7.27 10.65 4.61
C ILE A 88 7.61 9.29 5.23
N HIS A 89 6.89 8.88 6.28
CA HIS A 89 7.07 7.57 6.90
C HIS A 89 6.81 6.43 5.92
N ALA A 90 5.73 6.51 5.13
CA ALA A 90 5.44 5.52 4.10
C ALA A 90 6.54 5.46 3.04
N MET A 91 7.04 6.62 2.57
CA MET A 91 8.13 6.68 1.60
C MET A 91 9.44 6.11 2.15
N LEU A 92 9.77 6.39 3.42
CA LEU A 92 10.92 5.78 4.09
C LEU A 92 10.76 4.26 4.17
N ASN A 93 9.59 3.76 4.56
CA ASN A 93 9.32 2.33 4.62
C ASN A 93 9.47 1.67 3.24
N ILE A 94 8.95 2.29 2.17
CA ILE A 94 9.14 1.83 0.79
C ILE A 94 10.64 1.82 0.44
N GLY A 95 11.38 2.87 0.78
CA GLY A 95 12.83 2.93 0.56
C GLY A 95 13.59 1.81 1.27
N HIS A 96 13.23 1.49 2.51
CA HIS A 96 13.81 0.37 3.25
C HIS A 96 13.48 -0.99 2.60
N ILE A 97 12.24 -1.21 2.20
CA ILE A 97 11.81 -2.44 1.49
C ILE A 97 12.60 -2.60 0.19
N VAL A 98 12.67 -1.55 -0.63
CA VAL A 98 13.43 -1.58 -1.89
C VAL A 98 14.91 -1.82 -1.63
N SER A 99 15.50 -1.17 -0.62
CA SER A 99 16.89 -1.40 -0.24
C SER A 99 17.15 -2.86 0.14
N GLU A 100 16.25 -3.49 0.89
CA GLU A 100 16.38 -4.90 1.26
C GLU A 100 16.26 -5.82 0.05
N ILE A 101 15.23 -5.65 -0.79
CA ILE A 101 15.05 -6.42 -2.04
C ILE A 101 16.28 -6.26 -2.95
N CYS A 102 16.85 -5.06 -3.00
CA CYS A 102 17.99 -4.73 -3.86
C CYS A 102 19.36 -5.12 -3.30
N THR A 103 19.43 -5.52 -2.03
CA THR A 103 20.69 -5.95 -1.41
C THR A 103 20.83 -7.46 -1.53
N PRO A 104 21.90 -7.98 -2.17
CA PRO A 104 22.14 -9.41 -2.27
C PRO A 104 22.23 -10.08 -0.89
N GLY A 105 21.62 -11.26 -0.76
CA GLY A 105 21.71 -12.09 0.45
C GLY A 105 20.78 -11.72 1.58
N THR A 106 19.93 -10.68 1.43
CA THR A 106 18.88 -10.42 2.42
C THR A 106 17.79 -11.49 2.35
N GLU A 107 17.16 -11.76 3.49
CA GLU A 107 16.02 -12.68 3.56
C GLU A 107 14.88 -12.21 2.64
N LEU A 108 14.56 -10.92 2.65
CA LEU A 108 13.50 -10.36 1.83
C LEU A 108 13.78 -10.50 0.32
N ARG A 109 15.02 -10.32 -0.15
CA ARG A 109 15.36 -10.55 -1.55
C ARG A 109 15.13 -12.00 -1.95
N ASN A 110 15.56 -12.93 -1.10
CA ASN A 110 15.43 -14.36 -1.37
C ASN A 110 13.95 -14.77 -1.45
N SER A 111 13.13 -14.33 -0.49
CA SER A 111 11.69 -14.54 -0.53
C SER A 111 11.04 -13.87 -1.75
N TYR A 112 11.46 -12.64 -2.08
CA TYR A 112 10.97 -11.90 -3.24
C TYR A 112 11.20 -12.69 -4.54
N LEU A 113 12.43 -13.15 -4.78
CA LEU A 113 12.76 -13.90 -5.98
C LEU A 113 12.08 -15.27 -6.05
N SER A 114 11.76 -15.88 -4.92
CA SER A 114 11.05 -17.17 -4.90
C SER A 114 9.53 -17.04 -5.09
N GLY A 115 8.92 -15.97 -4.56
CA GLY A 115 7.46 -15.81 -4.54
C GLY A 115 6.88 -14.85 -5.56
N MET A 116 7.64 -13.84 -6.01
CA MET A 116 7.09 -12.72 -6.78
C MET A 116 6.53 -13.12 -8.14
N SER A 117 7.12 -14.13 -8.80
CA SER A 117 6.59 -14.59 -10.10
C SER A 117 5.16 -15.10 -9.98
N CYS A 118 4.86 -15.93 -8.97
CA CYS A 118 3.51 -16.46 -8.76
C CYS A 118 2.55 -15.35 -8.31
N PHE A 119 2.99 -14.47 -7.38
CA PHE A 119 2.17 -13.35 -6.94
C PHE A 119 1.80 -12.39 -8.08
N LYS A 120 2.74 -12.15 -9.00
CA LYS A 120 2.50 -11.37 -10.21
C LYS A 120 1.38 -11.97 -11.04
N ASP A 121 1.30 -13.29 -11.15
CA ASP A 121 0.21 -13.96 -11.86
C ASP A 121 -1.13 -13.80 -11.12
N VAL A 122 -1.13 -13.91 -9.78
CA VAL A 122 -2.30 -13.65 -8.93
C VAL A 122 -2.82 -12.22 -9.10
N LEU A 123 -1.95 -11.22 -9.26
CA LEU A 123 -2.40 -9.84 -9.48
C LEU A 123 -2.85 -9.57 -10.92
N ASN A 124 -2.28 -10.29 -11.89
CA ASN A 124 -2.58 -10.11 -13.31
C ASN A 124 -3.77 -10.97 -13.79
N ASP A 125 -4.29 -11.88 -12.97
CA ASP A 125 -5.50 -12.64 -13.28
C ASP A 125 -6.74 -11.76 -13.49
N GLY A 126 -6.69 -10.50 -13.01
CA GLY A 126 -7.76 -9.52 -13.11
C GLY A 126 -8.97 -9.80 -12.20
N GLU A 127 -9.07 -11.00 -11.64
CA GLU A 127 -10.19 -11.45 -10.82
C GLU A 127 -9.88 -11.32 -9.33
N THR A 128 -8.67 -11.66 -8.87
CA THR A 128 -8.33 -11.66 -7.44
C THR A 128 -8.39 -10.27 -6.85
N ASN A 129 -7.66 -9.30 -7.45
CA ASN A 129 -7.63 -7.93 -6.94
C ASN A 129 -9.02 -7.25 -7.01
N VAL A 130 -9.74 -7.44 -8.13
CA VAL A 130 -11.09 -6.88 -8.30
C VAL A 130 -12.10 -7.55 -7.37
N GLY A 131 -11.98 -8.87 -7.17
CA GLY A 131 -12.78 -9.68 -6.27
C GLY A 131 -12.62 -9.21 -4.83
N CYS A 132 -11.40 -9.15 -4.32
CA CYS A 132 -11.10 -8.66 -2.97
C CYS A 132 -11.59 -7.23 -2.72
N GLN A 133 -11.46 -6.33 -3.69
CA GLN A 133 -12.00 -4.97 -3.58
C GLN A 133 -13.53 -4.95 -3.57
N ARG A 134 -14.17 -5.78 -4.41
CA ARG A 134 -15.62 -5.91 -4.49
C ARG A 134 -16.18 -6.47 -3.19
N GLU A 135 -15.59 -7.53 -2.65
CA GLU A 135 -15.96 -8.11 -1.36
C GLU A 135 -15.84 -7.10 -0.23
N GLY A 136 -14.72 -6.37 -0.14
CA GLY A 136 -14.57 -5.31 0.86
C GLY A 136 -15.62 -4.21 0.76
N ASN A 137 -16.03 -3.85 -0.46
CA ASN A 137 -17.13 -2.90 -0.67
C ASN A 137 -18.49 -3.48 -0.23
N THR A 138 -18.78 -4.73 -0.61
CA THR A 138 -20.02 -5.43 -0.23
C THR A 138 -20.13 -5.54 1.28
N GLU A 139 -19.06 -5.94 1.98
CA GLU A 139 -19.07 -6.06 3.44
C GLU A 139 -19.26 -4.71 4.14
N TYR A 140 -18.68 -3.64 3.59
CA TYR A 140 -18.95 -2.29 4.08
C TYR A 140 -20.41 -1.86 3.88
N GLU A 141 -20.99 -2.15 2.72
CA GLU A 141 -22.40 -1.86 2.44
C GLU A 141 -23.34 -2.65 3.36
N ASN A 142 -23.05 -3.94 3.60
CA ASN A 142 -23.78 -4.78 4.54
C ASN A 142 -23.71 -4.23 5.98
N TYR A 143 -22.53 -3.77 6.40
CA TYR A 143 -22.36 -3.09 7.68
C TYR A 143 -23.24 -1.84 7.75
N MET A 144 -23.18 -0.97 6.74
CA MET A 144 -23.96 0.27 6.72
C MET A 144 -25.46 -0.03 6.78
N GLN A 145 -25.97 -0.98 5.99
CA GLN A 145 -27.39 -1.37 6.04
C GLN A 145 -27.81 -1.91 7.41
N SER A 146 -26.93 -2.63 8.09
CA SER A 146 -27.21 -3.21 9.42
C SER A 146 -27.27 -2.15 10.52
N PHE A 147 -26.60 -1.01 10.35
CA PHE A 147 -26.45 0.04 11.37
C PHE A 147 -26.87 1.44 10.89
N ASP A 148 -27.60 1.52 9.77
CA ASP A 148 -27.88 2.74 8.98
C ASP A 148 -28.56 3.86 9.79
N HIS A 149 -29.24 3.48 10.86
CA HIS A 149 -29.94 4.37 11.80
C HIS A 149 -29.02 5.09 12.80
N LEU A 150 -27.72 4.78 12.83
CA LEU A 150 -26.76 5.29 13.84
C LEU A 150 -25.69 6.23 13.28
N VAL A 151 -25.55 6.37 11.96
CA VAL A 151 -24.42 7.10 11.35
C VAL A 151 -24.92 8.37 10.64
N LYS A 152 -24.83 9.52 11.33
CA LYS A 152 -24.91 10.84 10.68
C LYS A 152 -23.54 11.19 10.12
N SER A 153 -23.28 10.86 8.85
CA SER A 153 -22.06 11.28 8.15
C SER A 153 -22.40 12.04 6.87
N THR A 154 -21.48 12.90 6.45
CA THR A 154 -21.55 13.52 5.13
C THR A 154 -21.26 12.49 4.04
N THR A 155 -21.72 12.73 2.81
CA THR A 155 -21.42 11.85 1.65
C THR A 155 -19.91 11.68 1.45
N GLU A 156 -19.12 12.75 1.66
CA GLU A 156 -17.66 12.71 1.51
C GLU A 156 -16.99 11.83 2.57
N GLU A 157 -17.42 11.91 3.83
CA GLU A 157 -16.92 11.05 4.91
C GLU A 157 -17.28 9.58 4.69
N THR A 158 -18.50 9.31 4.20
CA THR A 158 -18.94 7.96 3.85
C THR A 158 -18.09 7.37 2.73
N GLU A 159 -17.85 8.12 1.65
CA GLU A 159 -17.01 7.65 0.52
C GLU A 159 -15.55 7.46 0.93
N ARG A 160 -15.00 8.33 1.77
CA ARG A 160 -13.65 8.16 2.33
C ARG A 160 -13.57 6.90 3.19
N ARG A 161 -14.54 6.70 4.09
CA ARG A 161 -14.58 5.51 4.96
C ARG A 161 -14.76 4.24 4.16
N LYS A 162 -15.66 4.24 3.16
CA LYS A 162 -15.83 3.13 2.21
C LYS A 162 -14.51 2.75 1.57
N ARG A 163 -13.76 3.74 1.05
CA ARG A 163 -12.44 3.51 0.44
C ARG A 163 -11.44 2.95 1.43
N CYS A 164 -11.34 3.53 2.63
CA CYS A 164 -10.48 3.03 3.69
C CYS A 164 -10.80 1.56 4.00
N VAL A 165 -12.07 1.22 4.21
CA VAL A 165 -12.52 -0.14 4.54
C VAL A 165 -12.27 -1.11 3.41
N SER A 166 -12.60 -0.74 2.17
CA SER A 166 -12.37 -1.57 0.99
C SER A 166 -10.88 -1.91 0.83
N VAL A 167 -9.99 -0.93 0.98
CA VAL A 167 -8.54 -1.20 0.90
C VAL A 167 -8.08 -2.06 2.08
N ALA A 168 -8.51 -1.70 3.29
CA ALA A 168 -8.19 -2.40 4.53
C ALA A 168 -8.59 -3.89 4.50
N TYR A 169 -9.72 -4.21 3.86
CA TYR A 169 -10.17 -5.57 3.62
C TYR A 169 -9.42 -6.25 2.47
N SER A 170 -9.18 -5.54 1.37
CA SER A 170 -8.58 -6.12 0.17
C SER A 170 -7.14 -6.60 0.37
N LEU A 171 -6.35 -5.91 1.22
CA LEU A 171 -4.95 -6.26 1.46
C LEU A 171 -4.76 -7.68 2.04
N PRO A 172 -5.40 -8.05 3.16
CA PRO A 172 -5.33 -9.42 3.67
C PRO A 172 -6.04 -10.42 2.76
N CYS A 173 -7.17 -10.06 2.11
CA CYS A 173 -7.82 -10.92 1.12
C CYS A 173 -6.89 -11.34 -0.03
N ILE A 174 -6.10 -10.41 -0.56
CA ILE A 174 -5.08 -10.70 -1.59
C ILE A 174 -4.02 -11.66 -1.03
N GLY A 175 -3.64 -11.52 0.24
CA GLY A 175 -2.73 -12.45 0.88
C GLY A 175 -3.31 -13.85 1.05
N ASP A 176 -4.59 -13.96 1.40
CA ASP A 176 -5.30 -15.25 1.50
C ASP A 176 -5.39 -15.92 0.13
N ALA A 177 -5.78 -15.17 -0.92
CA ALA A 177 -5.78 -15.67 -2.29
C ALA A 177 -4.37 -16.13 -2.72
N ASN A 178 -3.34 -15.34 -2.42
CA ASN A 178 -1.95 -15.71 -2.70
C ASN A 178 -1.49 -16.94 -1.92
N LYS A 179 -1.98 -17.15 -0.68
CA LYS A 179 -1.70 -18.35 0.10
C LYS A 179 -2.29 -19.59 -0.56
N VAL A 180 -3.54 -19.50 -1.04
CA VAL A 180 -4.23 -20.59 -1.73
C VAL A 180 -3.52 -20.96 -3.04
N ILE A 181 -3.06 -19.97 -3.81
CA ILE A 181 -2.50 -20.17 -5.15
C ILE A 181 -1.00 -20.46 -5.13
N CYS A 182 -0.24 -19.70 -4.33
CA CYS A 182 1.23 -19.67 -4.34
C CYS A 182 1.88 -20.24 -3.07
N GLY A 183 1.08 -20.62 -2.07
CA GLY A 183 1.55 -21.19 -0.81
C GLY A 183 1.88 -20.17 0.29
N GLU A 184 2.16 -20.70 1.48
CA GLU A 184 2.34 -19.92 2.71
C GLU A 184 3.49 -18.91 2.60
N ASP A 185 4.64 -19.32 2.06
CA ASP A 185 5.85 -18.49 2.02
C ASP A 185 5.67 -17.25 1.13
N SER A 186 5.02 -17.42 -0.03
CA SER A 186 4.69 -16.30 -0.92
C SER A 186 3.70 -15.34 -0.25
N SER A 187 2.67 -15.88 0.42
CA SER A 187 1.71 -15.07 1.17
C SER A 187 2.36 -14.30 2.31
N ALA A 188 3.17 -14.97 3.14
CA ALA A 188 3.87 -14.36 4.25
C ALA A 188 4.78 -13.21 3.79
N MET A 189 5.50 -13.39 2.68
CA MET A 189 6.32 -12.35 2.07
C MET A 189 5.47 -11.14 1.64
N ILE A 190 4.40 -11.34 0.86
CA ILE A 190 3.55 -10.23 0.39
C ILE A 190 2.88 -9.51 1.56
N LEU A 191 2.30 -10.25 2.50
CA LEU A 191 1.68 -9.70 3.69
C LEU A 191 2.70 -8.88 4.51
N SER A 192 3.95 -9.35 4.62
CA SER A 192 5.04 -8.62 5.28
C SER A 192 5.36 -7.31 4.56
N ILE A 193 5.49 -7.32 3.23
CA ILE A 193 5.72 -6.12 2.41
C ILE A 193 4.56 -5.13 2.60
N LEU A 194 3.31 -5.58 2.43
CA LEU A 194 2.12 -4.71 2.51
C LEU A 194 1.95 -4.08 3.91
N LYS A 195 2.21 -4.84 4.99
CA LYS A 195 2.19 -4.31 6.36
C LYS A 195 3.25 -3.23 6.58
N ARG A 196 4.45 -3.43 6.02
CA ARG A 196 5.56 -2.47 6.15
C ARG A 196 5.31 -1.18 5.38
N VAL A 197 4.69 -1.24 4.19
CA VAL A 197 4.33 -0.02 3.44
C VAL A 197 3.32 0.82 4.22
N ASP A 198 2.46 0.18 5.00
CA ASP A 198 1.51 0.84 5.91
C ASP A 198 0.56 1.82 5.20
N ILE A 199 0.01 1.35 4.07
CA ILE A 199 -0.87 2.12 3.18
C ILE A 199 -2.08 2.71 3.92
N LEU A 200 -2.57 2.03 4.96
CA LEU A 200 -3.74 2.47 5.71
C LEU A 200 -3.49 3.77 6.47
N LYS A 201 -2.26 4.07 6.91
CA LYS A 201 -1.94 5.39 7.51
C LYS A 201 -2.21 6.54 6.55
N TRP A 202 -2.11 6.30 5.25
CA TRP A 202 -2.35 7.33 4.25
C TRP A 202 -3.84 7.46 3.90
N LEU A 203 -4.56 6.34 3.84
CA LEU A 203 -5.94 6.32 3.34
C LEU A 203 -6.99 6.50 4.42
N CYS A 204 -6.66 6.16 5.67
CA CYS A 204 -7.61 6.10 6.77
C CYS A 204 -7.30 7.17 7.81
N THR A 205 -8.33 7.82 8.34
CA THR A 205 -8.16 8.63 9.56
C THR A 205 -8.03 7.74 10.79
N ASP A 206 -7.53 8.31 11.88
CA ASP A 206 -7.56 7.68 13.20
C ASP A 206 -8.91 7.06 13.57
N SER A 207 -9.98 7.82 13.30
CA SER A 207 -11.34 7.37 13.56
C SER A 207 -11.75 6.18 12.69
N ASP A 208 -11.26 6.12 11.45
CA ASP A 208 -11.55 5.04 10.52
C ASP A 208 -10.77 3.76 10.91
N VAL A 209 -9.51 3.90 11.35
CA VAL A 209 -8.72 2.77 11.89
C VAL A 209 -9.36 2.20 13.16
N HIS A 210 -9.76 3.07 14.10
CA HIS A 210 -10.46 2.62 15.31
C HIS A 210 -11.78 1.91 14.96
N PHE A 211 -12.54 2.44 14.00
CA PHE A 211 -13.76 1.80 13.48
C PHE A 211 -13.48 0.40 12.91
N LEU A 212 -12.44 0.26 12.10
CA LEU A 212 -12.03 -1.01 11.51
C LEU A 212 -11.73 -2.06 12.58
N GLN A 213 -10.94 -1.67 13.59
CA GLN A 213 -10.50 -2.55 14.67
C GLN A 213 -11.64 -3.01 15.59
N THR A 214 -12.55 -2.10 15.94
CA THR A 214 -13.50 -2.32 17.04
C THR A 214 -14.92 -2.65 16.61
N LYS A 215 -15.32 -2.30 15.38
CA LYS A 215 -16.69 -2.49 14.91
C LYS A 215 -16.75 -3.34 13.67
N PHE A 216 -15.93 -3.01 12.67
CA PHE A 216 -15.99 -3.69 11.39
C PHE A 216 -15.49 -5.14 11.47
N LEU A 217 -14.33 -5.38 12.10
CA LEU A 217 -13.82 -6.74 12.30
C LEU A 217 -14.77 -7.66 13.07
N ASP A 218 -15.43 -7.12 14.09
CA ASP A 218 -16.39 -7.89 14.88
C ASP A 218 -17.65 -8.22 14.07
N PHE A 219 -18.06 -7.32 13.17
CA PHE A 219 -19.18 -7.54 12.25
C PHE A 219 -18.90 -8.67 11.25
N LEU A 220 -17.67 -8.79 10.75
CA LEU A 220 -17.30 -9.79 9.74
C LEU A 220 -17.40 -11.25 10.25
N LYS A 221 -17.49 -11.47 11.57
CA LYS A 221 -17.64 -12.80 12.20
C LYS A 221 -16.64 -13.86 11.68
N MET A 222 -15.42 -13.42 11.36
CA MET A 222 -14.36 -14.28 10.86
C MET A 222 -13.87 -15.28 11.91
N GLU A 223 -13.29 -16.39 11.44
CA GLU A 223 -12.51 -17.29 12.30
C GLU A 223 -11.34 -16.54 12.96
N ARG A 224 -10.91 -16.98 14.14
CA ARG A 224 -9.92 -16.25 14.95
C ARG A 224 -8.61 -16.01 14.19
N GLU A 225 -8.10 -17.02 13.50
CA GLU A 225 -6.82 -16.91 12.77
C GLU A 225 -6.91 -15.90 11.62
N THR A 226 -7.98 -15.95 10.82
CA THR A 226 -8.25 -14.95 9.77
C THR A 226 -8.43 -13.55 10.36
N LYS A 227 -9.17 -13.44 11.47
CA LYS A 227 -9.37 -12.17 12.17
C LYS A 227 -8.05 -11.57 12.65
N ASP A 228 -7.12 -12.39 13.15
CA ASP A 228 -5.81 -11.92 13.60
C ASP A 228 -4.95 -11.42 12.44
N VAL A 229 -5.00 -12.09 11.28
CA VAL A 229 -4.34 -11.62 10.04
C VAL A 229 -4.91 -10.26 9.62
N TYR A 230 -6.23 -10.12 9.49
CA TYR A 230 -6.86 -8.86 9.09
C TYR A 230 -6.59 -7.76 10.12
N SER A 231 -6.70 -8.07 11.41
CA SER A 231 -6.41 -7.17 12.52
C SER A 231 -4.99 -6.63 12.47
N SER A 232 -4.00 -7.45 12.09
CA SER A 232 -2.61 -7.01 12.02
C SER A 232 -2.35 -5.91 10.98
N PHE A 233 -3.19 -5.78 9.94
CA PHE A 233 -3.12 -4.64 9.00
C PHE A 233 -3.63 -3.34 9.62
N PHE A 234 -4.50 -3.43 10.62
CA PHE A 234 -5.06 -2.26 11.30
C PHE A 234 -4.19 -1.78 12.46
N HIS A 235 -3.27 -2.62 12.96
CA HIS A 235 -2.46 -2.37 14.15
C HIS A 235 -1.08 -1.73 13.89
N SER A 236 -0.79 -1.28 12.67
CA SER A 236 0.51 -0.65 12.30
C SER A 236 0.80 0.68 13.02
N ARG A 237 -0.08 1.13 13.93
CA ARG A 237 0.22 2.17 14.93
C ARG A 237 0.78 1.54 16.20
N LYS A 238 2.08 1.72 16.45
CA LYS A 238 2.45 2.20 17.78
C LYS A 238 1.89 3.62 17.88
N LEU A 239 0.82 3.78 18.65
CA LEU A 239 0.47 5.09 19.17
C LEU A 239 1.69 5.55 19.98
N SER A 240 2.46 6.49 19.45
CA SER A 240 3.39 7.26 20.28
C SER A 240 2.54 8.01 21.29
N SER A 241 2.56 7.50 22.52
CA SER A 241 2.16 8.22 23.74
C SER A 241 2.99 9.48 23.90
#